data_AF-A0A7W0SEN4-F1
#
_entry.id   AF-A0A7W0SEN4-F1
#
_cell.length_a   1.000
_cell.length_b   1.000
_cell.length_c   1.000
_cell.angle_alpha   90.00
_cell.angle_beta   90.00
_cell.angle_gamma   90.00
#
_symmetry.space_group_name_H-M   'P 1'
#
loop_
_entity.id
_entity.type
_entity.pdbx_description
1 polymer ?
#
loop_
_entity_poly.entity_id
_entity_poly.type
_entity_poly.pdbx_seq_one_letter_code
_entity_poly.pdbx_strand_id
1 'polypeptide(L)'
;MQATHDECEYKIYELRGMPPIIFGETYVIAVGIHTTGPYFKGEYHIFHQRPAATAESLGWTFEQSEDPQDVLTASVGWMIEESVNLAQSRLAEKLFQRAEELNAPQILGALLELRESKASPFGGCRIRGVFHEQMDEVLRATKCASLRRYFSALRQVPKMVGL
;
A
#
# COMPACT_ATOMS: atom_id res chain seq x y z
N MET A 1 -20.53 28.28 -3.80
CA MET A 1 -20.34 26.84 -4.06
C MET A 1 -18.88 26.52 -3.79
N GLN A 2 -18.56 25.97 -2.61
CA GLN A 2 -17.23 25.42 -2.35
C GLN A 2 -17.10 24.13 -3.15
N ALA A 3 -16.04 24.00 -3.95
CA ALA A 3 -15.68 22.72 -4.54
C ALA A 3 -15.42 21.74 -3.39
N THR A 4 -16.30 20.75 -3.24
CA THR A 4 -16.06 19.56 -2.42
C THR A 4 -14.83 18.87 -2.97
N HIS A 5 -13.66 19.21 -2.44
CA HIS A 5 -12.45 18.47 -2.73
C HIS A 5 -12.59 17.11 -2.04
N ASP A 6 -12.49 16.03 -2.82
CA ASP A 6 -12.35 14.67 -2.26
C ASP A 6 -11.15 14.69 -1.29
N GLU A 7 -11.43 14.38 -0.03
CA GLU A 7 -10.39 14.27 0.99
C GLU A 7 -9.66 12.94 0.78
N CYS A 8 -8.35 13.01 0.53
CA CYS A 8 -7.54 11.81 0.36
C CYS A 8 -6.25 11.87 1.16
N GLU A 9 -6.05 10.85 1.98
CA GLU A 9 -4.85 10.61 2.75
C GLU A 9 -4.26 9.23 2.45
N TYR A 10 -2.95 9.11 2.62
CA TYR A 10 -2.27 7.83 2.53
C TYR A 10 -1.18 7.74 3.56
N LYS A 11 -0.88 6.50 3.97
CA LYS A 11 0.23 6.15 4.85
C LYS A 11 1.09 5.09 4.20
N ILE A 12 2.39 5.15 4.46
CA ILE A 12 3.37 4.20 3.94
C ILE A 12 3.86 3.34 5.09
N TYR A 13 3.91 2.04 4.87
CA TYR A 13 4.37 1.04 5.81
C TYR A 13 5.51 0.25 5.19
N GLU A 14 6.42 -0.21 6.05
CA GLU A 14 7.47 -1.15 5.71
C GLU A 14 7.20 -2.48 6.39
N LEU A 15 7.45 -3.58 5.68
CA LEU A 15 7.40 -4.90 6.28
C LEU A 15 8.66 -5.13 7.12
N ARG A 16 8.47 -5.53 8.38
CA ARG A 16 9.51 -5.88 9.35
C ARG A 16 9.28 -7.31 9.87
N GLY A 17 10.30 -7.86 10.54
CA GLY A 17 10.24 -9.21 11.14
C GLY A 17 10.51 -10.37 10.19
N MET A 18 10.57 -10.12 8.87
CA MET A 18 10.76 -11.14 7.84
C MET A 18 12.19 -11.16 7.28
N PRO A 19 12.81 -12.35 7.11
CA PRO A 19 14.06 -12.48 6.37
C PRO A 19 13.95 -11.91 4.93
N PRO A 20 14.89 -11.07 4.47
CA PRO A 20 14.85 -10.48 3.12
C PRO A 20 14.86 -11.49 1.98
N ILE A 21 15.23 -12.75 2.24
CA ILE A 21 15.23 -13.80 1.22
C ILE A 21 13.81 -14.12 0.71
N ILE A 22 12.77 -13.90 1.52
CA ILE A 22 11.38 -14.27 1.22
C ILE A 22 10.77 -13.25 0.25
N PHE A 23 10.76 -11.96 0.62
CA PHE A 23 10.12 -10.89 -0.16
C PHE A 23 11.06 -9.74 -0.59
N GLY A 24 12.30 -9.72 -0.12
CA GLY A 24 13.20 -8.57 -0.28
C GLY A 24 12.66 -7.34 0.44
N GLU A 25 12.92 -6.15 -0.12
CA GLU A 25 12.26 -4.93 0.35
C GLU A 25 10.74 -5.04 0.08
N THR A 26 9.92 -4.75 1.08
CA THR A 26 8.45 -4.78 0.95
C THR A 26 7.84 -3.56 1.63
N TYR A 27 6.99 -2.86 0.89
CA TYR A 27 6.33 -1.65 1.33
C TYR A 27 4.85 -1.74 1.03
N VAL A 28 4.02 -1.20 1.92
CA VAL A 28 2.58 -1.09 1.73
C VAL A 28 2.21 0.38 1.75
N ILE A 29 1.39 0.81 0.81
CA ILE A 29 0.73 2.11 0.87
C ILE A 29 -0.74 1.84 1.15
N ALA A 30 -1.25 2.35 2.25
CA ALA A 30 -2.68 2.30 2.58
C ALA A 30 -3.29 3.68 2.36
N VAL A 31 -4.46 3.73 1.74
CA VAL A 31 -5.10 4.94 1.26
C VAL A 31 -6.53 4.98 1.77
N GLY A 32 -6.96 6.15 2.24
CA GLY A 32 -8.35 6.45 2.55
C GLY A 32 -8.82 7.63 1.71
N ILE A 33 -10.01 7.52 1.14
CA ILE A 33 -10.62 8.55 0.30
C ILE A 33 -12.06 8.74 0.75
N HIS A 34 -12.42 9.98 1.08
CA HIS A 34 -13.80 10.38 1.21
C HIS A 34 -14.27 10.93 -0.15
N THR A 35 -15.30 10.30 -0.70
CA THR A 35 -15.91 10.73 -1.96
C THR A 35 -17.21 11.46 -1.70
N THR A 36 -17.73 12.19 -2.68
CA THR A 36 -19.02 12.88 -2.53
C THR A 36 -20.16 11.91 -2.15
N GLY A 37 -20.90 12.23 -1.08
CA GLY A 37 -22.01 11.40 -0.57
C GLY A 37 -21.60 10.56 0.65
N PRO A 38 -22.32 9.47 0.98
CA PRO A 38 -22.00 8.60 2.11
C PRO A 38 -20.88 7.59 1.80
N TYR A 39 -20.11 7.79 0.73
CA TYR A 39 -19.19 6.80 0.21
C TYR A 39 -17.75 7.09 0.59
N PHE A 40 -17.10 6.08 1.16
CA PHE A 40 -15.68 6.04 1.44
C PHE A 40 -15.01 4.99 0.55
N LYS A 41 -13.77 5.25 0.14
CA LYS A 41 -12.96 4.28 -0.61
C LYS A 41 -11.66 4.03 0.11
N GLY A 42 -11.26 2.77 0.14
CA GLY A 42 -9.96 2.35 0.61
C GLY A 42 -9.17 1.78 -0.56
N GLU A 43 -7.87 2.00 -0.55
CA GLU A 43 -6.95 1.36 -1.49
C GLU A 43 -5.74 0.88 -0.71
N TYR A 44 -5.18 -0.26 -1.13
CA TYR A 44 -3.81 -0.59 -0.75
C TYR A 44 -2.96 -0.88 -1.97
N HIS A 45 -1.67 -0.62 -1.84
CA HIS A 45 -0.65 -0.97 -2.82
C HIS A 45 0.51 -1.68 -2.13
N ILE A 46 0.75 -2.95 -2.46
CA ILE A 46 1.85 -3.75 -1.90
C ILE A 46 2.96 -3.83 -2.93
N PHE A 47 4.12 -3.28 -2.60
CA PHE A 47 5.36 -3.42 -3.33
C PHE A 47 6.18 -4.52 -2.68
N HIS A 48 6.67 -5.49 -3.45
CA HIS A 48 7.66 -6.46 -2.95
C HIS A 48 8.70 -6.78 -4.00
N GLN A 49 9.97 -6.87 -3.58
CA GLN A 49 11.12 -6.95 -4.48
C GLN A 49 11.40 -8.36 -4.99
N ARG A 50 11.02 -9.39 -4.23
CA ARG A 50 11.26 -10.80 -4.58
C ARG A 50 9.96 -11.57 -4.75
N PRO A 51 9.93 -12.60 -5.61
CA PRO A 51 11.03 -13.09 -6.46
C PRO A 51 11.42 -12.15 -7.62
N ALA A 52 10.51 -11.27 -8.01
CA ALA A 52 10.76 -10.12 -8.88
C ALA A 52 10.02 -8.90 -8.31
N ALA A 53 10.45 -7.70 -8.70
CA ALA A 53 9.78 -6.48 -8.28
C ALA A 53 8.36 -6.46 -8.85
N THR A 54 7.36 -6.35 -7.98
CA THR A 54 5.95 -6.26 -8.36
C THR A 54 5.22 -5.25 -7.48
N ALA A 55 4.11 -4.72 -8.00
CA ALA A 55 3.14 -3.97 -7.24
C ALA A 55 1.78 -4.63 -7.42
N GLU A 56 1.13 -4.90 -6.30
CA GLU A 56 -0.25 -5.38 -6.27
C GLU A 56 -1.12 -4.28 -5.68
N SER A 57 -2.30 -4.06 -6.29
CA SER A 57 -3.22 -3.01 -5.86
C SER A 57 -4.62 -3.58 -5.71
N LEU A 58 -5.31 -3.18 -4.65
CA LEU A 58 -6.73 -3.43 -4.47
C LEU A 58 -7.42 -2.12 -4.07
N GLY A 59 -8.59 -1.87 -4.65
CA GLY A 59 -9.48 -0.79 -4.23
C GLY A 59 -10.83 -1.36 -3.80
N TRP A 60 -11.41 -0.78 -2.76
CA TRP A 60 -12.70 -1.17 -2.21
C TRP A 60 -13.52 0.05 -1.83
N THR A 61 -14.82 -0.13 -1.58
CA THR A 61 -15.76 0.97 -1.30
C THR A 61 -16.64 0.56 -0.13
N PHE A 62 -16.89 1.52 0.75
CA PHE A 62 -17.78 1.40 1.88
C PHE A 62 -18.85 2.47 1.76
N GLU A 63 -20.11 2.08 1.92
CA GLU A 63 -21.24 2.98 2.00
C GLU A 63 -21.62 3.12 3.46
N GLN A 64 -21.53 4.34 3.99
CA GLN A 64 -21.93 4.62 5.36
C GLN A 64 -23.44 4.50 5.50
N SER A 65 -23.87 3.68 6.44
CA SER A 65 -25.28 3.53 6.80
C SER A 65 -25.82 4.83 7.41
N GLU A 66 -27.05 5.18 7.05
CA GLU A 66 -27.80 6.27 7.69
C GLU A 66 -28.49 5.83 8.99
N ASP A 67 -28.42 4.53 9.35
CA ASP A 67 -29.02 4.00 10.56
C ASP A 67 -28.24 4.49 11.81
N PRO A 68 -28.86 5.26 12.72
CA PRO A 68 -28.19 5.74 13.93
C PRO A 68 -27.83 4.61 14.92
N GLN A 69 -28.32 3.39 14.73
CA GLN A 69 -27.89 2.20 15.48
C GLN A 69 -26.64 1.55 14.89
N ASP A 70 -26.21 1.95 13.69
CA ASP A 70 -24.96 1.48 13.11
C ASP A 70 -23.77 2.13 13.82
N VAL A 71 -22.98 1.30 14.49
CA VAL A 71 -21.87 1.74 15.34
C VAL A 71 -20.64 2.12 14.50
N LEU A 72 -20.59 1.71 13.23
CA LEU A 72 -19.47 1.96 12.34
C LEU A 72 -19.54 3.35 11.71
N THR A 73 -18.89 4.31 12.34
CA THR A 73 -18.64 5.62 11.74
C THR A 73 -17.42 5.53 10.81
N ALA A 74 -17.66 5.48 9.50
CA ALA A 74 -16.59 5.52 8.52
C ALA A 74 -15.90 6.89 8.53
N SER A 75 -14.58 6.87 8.38
CA SER A 75 -13.74 8.04 8.24
C SER A 75 -12.54 7.71 7.36
N VAL A 76 -11.84 8.71 6.82
CA VAL A 76 -10.61 8.50 6.05
C VAL A 76 -9.58 7.70 6.85
N GLY A 77 -9.43 8.00 8.14
CA GLY A 77 -8.55 7.25 9.05
C GLY A 77 -8.94 5.78 9.19
N TRP A 78 -10.23 5.50 9.38
CA TRP A 78 -10.74 4.14 9.44
C TRP A 78 -10.51 3.38 8.12
N MET A 79 -10.71 4.01 6.96
CA MET A 79 -10.42 3.40 5.67
C MET A 79 -8.94 3.04 5.48
N ILE A 80 -8.03 3.86 6.02
CA ILE A 80 -6.60 3.57 6.01
C ILE A 80 -6.31 2.35 6.89
N GLU A 81 -6.83 2.32 8.12
CA GLU A 81 -6.66 1.19 9.04
C GLU A 81 -7.16 -0.11 8.42
N GLU A 82 -8.35 -0.10 7.82
CA GLU A 82 -8.90 -1.29 7.19
C GLU A 82 -8.14 -1.68 5.92
N SER A 83 -7.62 -0.71 5.16
CA SER A 83 -6.72 -1.00 4.03
C SER A 83 -5.39 -1.61 4.49
N VAL A 84 -4.90 -1.26 5.67
CA VAL A 84 -3.74 -1.92 6.31
C VAL A 84 -4.10 -3.36 6.68
N ASN A 85 -5.24 -3.60 7.32
CA ASN A 85 -5.70 -4.94 7.69
C ASN A 85 -5.81 -5.86 6.46
N LEU A 86 -6.46 -5.38 5.40
CA LEU A 86 -6.58 -6.12 4.14
C LEU A 86 -5.21 -6.40 3.50
N ALA A 87 -4.29 -5.44 3.55
CA ALA A 87 -2.93 -5.64 3.05
C ALA A 87 -2.14 -6.66 3.90
N GLN A 88 -2.34 -6.69 5.22
CA GLN A 88 -1.74 -7.70 6.11
C GLN A 88 -2.27 -9.10 5.80
N SER A 89 -3.58 -9.26 5.63
CA SER A 89 -4.18 -10.53 5.20
C SER A 89 -3.57 -10.99 3.88
N ARG A 90 -3.44 -10.08 2.91
CA ARG A 90 -2.84 -10.40 1.62
C ARG A 90 -1.37 -10.78 1.70
N LEU A 91 -0.58 -10.12 2.55
CA LEU A 91 0.81 -10.48 2.79
C LEU A 91 0.95 -11.85 3.47
N ALA A 92 0.02 -12.21 4.38
CA ALA A 92 -0.03 -13.53 5.00
C ALA A 92 -0.32 -14.63 3.98
N GLU A 93 -1.26 -14.41 3.06
CA GLU A 93 -1.52 -15.33 1.94
C GLU A 93 -0.28 -15.51 1.05
N LYS A 94 0.41 -14.41 0.70
CA LYS A 94 1.67 -14.48 -0.06
C LYS A 94 2.75 -15.24 0.69
N LEU A 95 2.82 -15.10 2.02
CA LEU A 95 3.79 -15.83 2.83
C LEU A 95 3.51 -17.33 2.76
N PHE A 96 2.24 -17.71 2.81
CA PHE A 96 1.83 -19.09 2.65
C PHE A 96 2.25 -19.66 1.29
N GLN A 97 1.90 -18.97 0.21
CA GLN A 97 2.30 -19.35 -1.15
C GLN A 97 3.83 -19.45 -1.28
N ARG A 98 4.56 -18.50 -0.71
CA ARG A 98 6.02 -18.47 -0.79
C ARG A 98 6.67 -19.60 0.02
N ALA A 99 6.07 -19.99 1.14
CA ALA A 99 6.52 -21.13 1.93
C ALA A 99 6.37 -22.44 1.16
N GLU A 100 5.26 -22.61 0.43
CA GLU A 100 5.04 -23.75 -0.46
C GLU A 100 6.04 -23.77 -1.61
N GLU A 101 6.22 -22.64 -2.31
CA GLU A 101 7.17 -22.51 -3.43
C GLU A 101 8.62 -22.83 -3.04
N LEU A 102 9.02 -22.44 -1.82
CA LEU A 102 10.36 -22.66 -1.30
C LEU A 102 10.53 -24.01 -0.58
N ASN A 103 9.44 -24.80 -0.46
CA ASN A 103 9.37 -26.00 0.38
C ASN A 103 9.92 -25.74 1.80
N ALA A 104 9.52 -24.62 2.39
CA ALA A 104 10.05 -24.07 3.63
C ALA A 104 8.94 -23.71 4.63
N PRO A 105 8.13 -24.68 5.09
CA PRO A 105 6.98 -24.41 5.99
C PRO A 105 7.38 -23.73 7.31
N GLN A 106 8.64 -23.86 7.74
CA GLN A 106 9.15 -23.21 8.94
C GLN A 106 9.07 -21.67 8.90
N ILE A 107 8.95 -21.05 7.72
CA ILE A 107 8.84 -19.58 7.61
C ILE A 107 7.45 -19.05 7.98
N LEU A 108 6.44 -19.92 8.05
CA LEU A 108 5.06 -19.54 8.41
C LEU A 108 4.94 -19.02 9.84
N GLY A 109 5.88 -19.40 10.72
CA GLY A 109 5.94 -18.89 12.10
C GLY A 109 6.63 -17.52 12.22
N ALA A 110 7.10 -16.92 11.12
CA ALA A 110 7.76 -15.64 11.16
C ALA A 110 6.76 -14.50 11.42
N LEU A 111 7.16 -13.55 12.27
CA LEU A 111 6.31 -12.41 12.62
C LEU A 111 6.26 -11.41 11.45
N LEU A 112 5.06 -11.20 10.92
CA LEU A 112 4.78 -10.23 9.88
C LEU A 112 4.29 -8.93 10.53
N GLU A 113 5.13 -7.89 10.53
CA GLU A 113 4.79 -6.60 11.12
C GLU A 113 4.84 -5.50 10.06
N LEU A 114 3.74 -4.78 9.88
CA LEU A 114 3.74 -3.53 9.10
C LEU A 114 3.98 -2.36 10.04
N ARG A 115 5.11 -1.67 9.84
CA ARG A 115 5.46 -0.50 10.62
C ARG A 115 5.30 0.75 9.77
N GLU A 116 4.58 1.75 10.27
CA GLU A 116 4.43 3.04 9.59
C GLU A 116 5.81 3.69 9.41
N SER A 117 6.14 4.03 8.17
CA SER A 117 7.39 4.69 7.82
C SER A 117 7.22 6.20 7.86
N LYS A 118 7.99 6.87 8.73
CA LYS A 118 7.97 8.34 8.85
C LYS A 118 8.56 9.06 7.64
N ALA A 119 9.38 8.38 6.86
CA ALA A 119 9.99 8.91 5.65
C ALA A 119 9.67 7.98 4.48
N SER A 120 9.36 8.57 3.33
CA SER A 120 8.99 7.75 2.17
C SER A 120 10.21 7.00 1.60
N PRO A 121 10.16 5.65 1.50
CA PRO A 121 11.29 4.84 1.05
C PRO A 121 11.49 4.89 -0.47
N PHE A 122 10.47 5.36 -1.21
CA PHE A 122 10.43 5.24 -2.67
C PHE A 122 11.43 6.15 -3.39
N GLY A 123 11.89 7.25 -2.77
CA GLY A 123 13.00 8.05 -3.32
C GLY A 123 14.29 7.23 -3.41
N GLY A 124 14.64 6.51 -2.33
CA GLY A 124 15.79 5.60 -2.31
C GLY A 124 15.60 4.43 -3.28
N CYS A 125 14.40 3.85 -3.35
CA CYS A 125 14.08 2.80 -4.31
C CYS A 125 14.30 3.27 -5.75
N ARG A 126 13.83 4.50 -6.08
CA ARG A 126 14.00 5.09 -7.40
C ARG A 126 15.48 5.25 -7.75
N ILE A 127 16.28 5.76 -6.82
CA ILE A 127 17.72 5.93 -7.04
C ILE A 127 18.41 4.60 -7.29
N ARG A 128 18.07 3.55 -6.53
CA ARG A 128 18.63 2.18 -6.67
C ARG A 128 18.10 1.38 -7.87
N GLY A 129 17.22 1.95 -8.70
CA GLY A 129 16.66 1.23 -9.83
C GLY A 129 15.58 0.20 -9.47
N VAL A 130 14.98 0.29 -8.28
CA VAL A 130 13.98 -0.68 -7.79
C VAL A 130 12.57 -0.07 -7.85
N PHE A 131 11.57 -0.90 -8.15
CA PHE A 131 10.14 -0.55 -8.22
C PHE A 131 9.76 0.50 -9.26
N HIS A 132 10.56 0.73 -10.29
CA HIS A 132 10.29 1.83 -11.23
C HIS A 132 8.98 1.70 -11.97
N GLU A 133 8.75 0.54 -12.58
CA GLU A 133 7.53 0.26 -13.34
C GLU A 133 6.34 0.16 -12.39
N GLN A 134 6.56 -0.43 -11.22
CA GLN A 134 5.57 -0.60 -10.16
C GLN A 134 5.07 0.74 -9.61
N MET A 135 5.95 1.73 -9.45
CA MET A 135 5.54 3.09 -9.08
C MET A 135 4.68 3.73 -10.18
N ASP A 136 5.03 3.50 -11.45
CA ASP A 136 4.24 4.02 -12.58
C ASP A 136 2.88 3.29 -12.71
N GLU A 137 2.80 2.01 -12.34
CA GLU A 137 1.55 1.24 -12.24
C GLU A 137 0.63 1.81 -11.15
N VAL A 138 1.16 2.00 -9.93
CA VAL A 138 0.39 2.58 -8.83
C VAL A 138 -0.05 4.00 -9.13
N LEU A 139 0.81 4.81 -9.78
CA LEU A 139 0.47 6.16 -10.23
C LEU A 139 -0.75 6.17 -11.17
N ARG A 140 -0.86 5.19 -12.07
CA ARG A 140 -2.00 5.05 -13.00
C ARG A 140 -3.26 4.51 -12.30
N ALA A 141 -3.08 3.62 -11.32
CA ALA A 141 -4.18 2.91 -10.68
C ALA A 141 -4.85 3.71 -9.54
N THR A 142 -4.09 4.44 -8.73
CA THR A 142 -4.64 5.09 -7.53
C THR A 142 -5.63 6.20 -7.85
N LYS A 143 -6.73 6.26 -7.08
CA LYS A 143 -7.68 7.37 -7.13
C LYS A 143 -7.26 8.53 -6.21
N CYS A 144 -6.26 8.33 -5.36
CA CYS A 144 -5.79 9.35 -4.44
C CYS A 144 -4.94 10.42 -5.11
N ALA A 145 -5.44 11.66 -5.14
CA ALA A 145 -4.74 12.78 -5.76
C ALA A 145 -3.41 13.13 -5.07
N SER A 146 -3.32 13.01 -3.74
CA SER A 146 -2.07 13.26 -3.00
C SER A 146 -1.01 12.21 -3.34
N LEU A 147 -1.36 10.92 -3.37
CA LEU A 147 -0.45 9.85 -3.78
C LEU A 147 -0.02 9.98 -5.24
N ARG A 148 -0.94 10.33 -6.13
CA ARG A 148 -0.63 10.57 -7.55
C ARG A 148 0.38 11.70 -7.74
N ARG A 149 0.22 12.81 -7.01
CA ARG A 149 1.18 13.93 -7.03
C ARG A 149 2.55 13.48 -6.51
N TYR A 150 2.57 12.71 -5.42
CA TYR A 150 3.80 12.18 -4.83
C TYR A 150 4.59 11.32 -5.84
N PHE A 151 3.96 10.32 -6.46
CA PHE A 151 4.65 9.51 -7.46
C PHE A 151 5.01 10.28 -8.73
N SER A 152 4.20 11.26 -9.13
CA SER A 152 4.54 12.14 -10.27
C SER A 152 5.83 12.93 -10.00
N ALA A 153 6.02 13.43 -8.78
CA ALA A 153 7.25 14.10 -8.38
C ALA A 153 8.44 13.13 -8.35
N LEU A 154 8.26 11.90 -7.84
CA LEU A 154 9.31 10.88 -7.85
C LEU A 154 9.80 10.50 -9.25
N ARG A 155 8.95 10.57 -10.28
CA ARG A 155 9.37 10.29 -11.67
C ARG A 155 10.44 11.26 -12.17
N GLN A 156 10.53 12.45 -11.58
CA GLN A 156 11.53 13.47 -11.91
C GLN A 156 12.89 13.17 -11.25
N VAL A 157 12.94 12.28 -10.25
CA VAL A 157 14.19 11.85 -9.63
C VAL A 157 14.94 10.96 -10.63
N PRO A 158 16.20 11.29 -10.99
CA PRO A 158 16.95 10.55 -11.97
C PRO A 158 17.21 9.12 -11.51
N LYS A 159 17.21 8.19 -12.46
CA LYS A 159 17.67 6.82 -12.25
C LYS A 159 19.20 6.88 -12.20
N MET A 160 19.84 6.46 -11.11
CA MET A 160 21.28 6.18 -11.18
C MET A 160 21.45 4.84 -11.89
N VAL A 161 21.87 4.89 -13.14
CA VAL A 161 22.28 3.72 -13.92
C VAL A 161 23.78 3.56 -13.72
N GLY A 162 24.19 2.59 -12.91
CA GLY A 162 25.60 2.21 -12.73
C GLY A 162 26.09 2.27 -11.29
N LEU A 163 26.05 1.11 -10.63
CA LEU A 163 27.08 0.65 -9.69
C LEU A 163 27.30 -0.84 -9.96
#